data_AF-A0A6G2I4J1-F1
#
_entry.id   AF-A0A6G2I4J1-F1
#
_cell.length_a   1.000
_cell.length_b   1.000
_cell.length_c   1.000
_cell.angle_alpha   90.00
_cell.angle_beta   90.00
_cell.angle_gamma   90.00
#
_symmetry.space_group_name_H-M   'P 1'
#
loop_
_entity.id
_entity.type
_entity.pdbx_description
1 polymer ?
#
loop_
_entity_poly.entity_id
_entity_poly.type
_entity_poly.pdbx_seq_one_letter_code
_entity_poly.pdbx_strand_id
1 'polypeptide(L)'
;MALRALPRKAWRHWRRADDLRIPLHSTDVEDANRRFLLLGVLPLWVVPGLADWWMHRRTKIERTSGTKESVIHALMMTEAGVPVVMGLLARVNPLVLTAMGGAAVAHGATAVYDVWLATGEREIRPIEQHIHSFLEVLPLTALAFTACLHADQVRSALRGGPNPGDWRLLPKERPLPAPYLAGLAGVIVTGVVLPYAEELRRCLRGRTVSAP
;
A
#
# COMPACT_ATOMS: atom_id res chain seq x y z
N MET A 1 25.81 0.48 5.20
CA MET A 1 25.22 1.80 4.86
C MET A 1 24.26 2.18 5.99
N ALA A 2 24.71 3.02 6.92
CA ALA A 2 23.96 3.31 8.14
C ALA A 2 22.69 4.12 7.82
N LEU A 3 21.52 3.63 8.24
CA LEU A 3 20.29 4.40 8.31
C LEU A 3 20.54 5.64 9.19
N ARG A 4 20.96 6.76 8.59
CA ARG A 4 21.10 8.02 9.30
C ARG A 4 19.72 8.42 9.80
N ALA A 5 19.64 8.63 11.11
CA ALA A 5 18.44 8.99 11.86
C ALA A 5 17.50 9.92 11.07
N LEU A 6 16.20 9.62 11.14
CA LEU A 6 15.11 10.49 10.67
C LEU A 6 15.44 11.93 11.05
N PRO A 7 15.61 12.86 10.10
CA PRO A 7 15.97 14.24 10.41
C PRO A 7 14.80 14.90 11.13
N ARG A 8 14.71 14.72 12.45
CA ARG A 8 13.60 15.19 13.31
C ARG A 8 13.28 16.66 13.07
N LYS A 9 14.29 17.50 12.81
CA LYS A 9 14.12 18.92 12.47
C LYS A 9 13.32 19.14 11.18
N ALA A 10 13.56 18.35 10.12
CA ALA A 10 12.87 18.50 8.84
C ALA A 10 11.36 18.22 8.97
N TRP A 11 10.99 17.26 9.81
CA TRP A 11 9.59 16.88 10.03
C TRP A 11 8.82 17.83 10.97
N ARG A 12 9.49 18.69 11.77
CA ARG A 12 8.80 19.61 12.72
C ARG A 12 7.96 20.70 12.04
N HIS A 13 8.29 21.07 10.80
CA HIS A 13 7.65 22.20 10.12
C HIS A 13 7.07 21.82 8.75
N TRP A 14 7.00 20.53 8.43
CA TRP A 14 6.64 20.08 7.09
C TRP A 14 5.22 20.45 6.63
N ARG A 15 4.32 20.76 7.57
CA ARG A 15 2.95 21.25 7.30
C ARG A 15 2.83 22.77 7.18
N ARG A 16 3.94 23.50 7.27
CA ARG A 16 3.96 24.96 7.04
C ARG A 16 4.18 25.32 5.57
N ALA A 17 4.53 24.34 4.74
CA ALA A 17 4.66 24.54 3.31
C ALA A 17 3.28 24.62 2.64
N ASP A 18 3.22 25.27 1.48
CA ASP A 18 1.98 25.36 0.71
C ASP A 18 1.48 23.98 0.30
N ASP A 19 0.18 23.75 0.50
CA ASP A 19 -0.47 22.51 0.11
C ASP A 19 -0.42 22.30 -1.41
N LEU A 20 -0.29 21.04 -1.82
CA LEU A 20 -0.40 20.64 -3.21
C LEU A 20 -1.82 20.92 -3.70
N ARG A 21 -1.94 21.83 -4.68
CA ARG A 21 -3.19 22.06 -5.39
C ARG A 21 -3.38 20.96 -6.43
N ILE A 22 -4.52 20.27 -6.36
CA ILE A 22 -4.94 19.29 -7.36
C ILE A 22 -6.09 19.93 -8.14
N PRO A 23 -5.88 20.35 -9.39
CA PRO A 23 -6.94 21.00 -10.17
C PRO A 23 -8.07 20.01 -10.48
N LEU A 24 -9.31 20.53 -10.53
CA LEU A 24 -10.52 19.73 -10.81
C LEU A 24 -10.55 19.19 -12.24
N HIS A 25 -9.86 19.84 -13.17
CA HIS A 25 -9.64 19.41 -14.55
C HIS A 25 -8.14 19.22 -14.79
N SER A 26 -7.78 18.18 -15.52
CA SER A 26 -6.37 17.95 -15.85
C SER A 26 -5.91 19.02 -16.81
N THR A 27 -4.88 19.77 -16.43
CA THR A 27 -4.28 20.78 -17.30
C THR A 27 -3.08 20.24 -18.06
N ASP A 28 -2.48 19.14 -17.59
CA ASP A 28 -1.38 18.43 -18.24
C ASP A 28 -1.37 16.92 -17.86
N VAL A 29 -0.33 16.21 -18.32
CA VAL A 29 -0.12 14.78 -18.06
C VAL A 29 0.32 14.51 -16.61
N GLU A 30 1.01 15.46 -15.98
CA GLU A 30 1.50 15.34 -14.61
C GLU A 30 0.32 15.31 -13.63
N ASP A 31 -0.63 16.22 -13.83
CA ASP A 31 -1.88 16.29 -13.10
C ASP A 31 -2.77 15.07 -13.38
N ALA A 32 -2.82 14.58 -14.63
CA ALA A 32 -3.57 13.39 -14.99
C ALA A 32 -3.05 12.17 -14.22
N ASN A 33 -1.73 11.99 -14.19
CA ASN A 33 -1.06 10.91 -13.47
C ASN A 33 -1.33 11.00 -11.95
N ARG A 34 -1.14 12.19 -11.35
CA ARG A 34 -1.43 12.39 -9.92
C ARG A 34 -2.88 12.08 -9.57
N ARG A 35 -3.83 12.54 -10.38
CA ARG A 35 -5.25 12.25 -10.19
C ARG A 35 -5.56 10.78 -10.35
N PHE A 36 -4.94 10.11 -11.32
CA PHE A 36 -5.09 8.67 -11.47
C PHE A 36 -4.58 7.92 -10.24
N LEU A 37 -3.42 8.28 -9.68
CA LEU A 37 -2.91 7.70 -8.43
C LEU A 37 -3.89 7.93 -7.25
N LEU A 38 -4.37 9.16 -7.09
CA LEU A 38 -5.15 9.56 -5.91
C LEU A 38 -6.64 9.17 -5.98
N LEU A 39 -7.26 9.27 -7.16
CA LEU A 39 -8.69 9.09 -7.38
C LEU A 39 -9.01 7.81 -8.17
N GLY A 40 -8.01 7.17 -8.79
CA GLY A 40 -8.14 5.88 -9.44
C GLY A 40 -7.55 4.77 -8.58
N VAL A 41 -6.22 4.71 -8.48
CA VAL A 41 -5.48 3.61 -7.84
C VAL A 41 -5.85 3.43 -6.37
N LEU A 42 -5.90 4.51 -5.58
CA LEU A 42 -6.24 4.39 -4.14
C LEU A 42 -7.66 3.85 -3.90
N PRO A 43 -8.73 4.38 -4.52
CA PRO A 43 -10.05 3.76 -4.43
C PRO A 43 -10.11 2.32 -4.94
N LEU A 44 -9.33 2.02 -6.00
CA LEU A 44 -9.21 0.68 -6.55
C LEU A 44 -8.52 -0.31 -5.61
N TRP A 45 -7.90 0.10 -4.50
CA TRP A 45 -7.52 -0.83 -3.43
C TRP A 45 -8.66 -1.16 -2.48
N VAL A 46 -9.47 -0.16 -2.14
CA VAL A 46 -10.49 -0.30 -1.09
C VAL A 46 -11.61 -1.24 -1.53
N VAL A 47 -12.12 -1.08 -2.76
CA VAL A 47 -13.24 -1.87 -3.27
C VAL A 47 -12.91 -3.38 -3.35
N PRO A 48 -11.84 -3.82 -4.04
CA PRO A 48 -11.48 -5.23 -4.07
C PRO A 48 -11.02 -5.75 -2.71
N GLY A 49 -10.37 -4.95 -1.86
CA GLY A 49 -10.05 -5.37 -0.50
C GLY A 49 -11.29 -5.66 0.36
N LEU A 50 -12.37 -4.89 0.18
CA LEU A 50 -13.66 -5.19 0.81
C LEU A 50 -14.32 -6.43 0.21
N ALA A 51 -14.22 -6.60 -1.12
CA ALA A 51 -14.75 -7.78 -1.80
C ALA A 51 -14.04 -9.06 -1.34
N ASP A 52 -12.72 -8.99 -1.18
CA ASP A 52 -11.86 -10.03 -0.64
C ASP A 52 -12.28 -10.45 0.77
N TRP A 53 -12.29 -9.50 1.71
CA TRP A 53 -12.79 -9.70 3.06
C TRP A 53 -14.19 -10.33 3.10
N TRP A 54 -15.09 -9.89 2.21
CA TRP A 54 -16.44 -10.42 2.11
C TRP A 54 -16.46 -11.88 1.63
N MET A 55 -15.58 -12.23 0.69
CA MET A 55 -15.40 -13.62 0.24
C MET A 55 -14.91 -14.49 1.39
N HIS A 56 -13.88 -14.06 2.14
CA HIS A 56 -13.40 -14.77 3.33
C HIS A 56 -14.47 -14.96 4.40
N ARG A 57 -15.35 -13.97 4.56
CA ARG A 57 -16.51 -14.08 5.44
C ARG A 57 -17.52 -15.11 4.96
N ARG A 58 -17.78 -15.19 3.65
CA ARG A 58 -18.70 -16.18 3.08
C ARG A 58 -18.13 -17.60 3.11
N THR A 59 -16.84 -17.76 2.88
CA THR A 59 -16.14 -19.05 2.91
C THR A 59 -15.76 -19.51 4.31
N LYS A 60 -15.97 -18.65 5.33
CA LYS A 60 -15.66 -18.92 6.74
C LYS A 60 -14.19 -19.33 6.89
N ILE A 61 -13.30 -18.45 6.42
CA ILE A 61 -11.85 -18.65 6.45
C ILE A 61 -11.34 -19.12 7.81
N GLU A 62 -12.00 -18.73 8.92
CA GLU A 62 -11.65 -19.18 10.27
C GLU A 62 -11.79 -20.68 10.53
N ARG A 63 -12.50 -21.41 9.66
CA ARG A 63 -12.72 -22.86 9.71
C ARG A 63 -11.94 -23.64 8.64
N THR A 64 -11.24 -22.95 7.74
CA THR A 64 -10.42 -23.55 6.70
C THR A 64 -8.94 -23.31 7.02
N SER A 65 -8.28 -22.41 6.32
CA SER A 65 -6.86 -22.03 6.49
C SER A 65 -6.60 -21.16 7.72
N GLY A 66 -7.64 -20.47 8.22
CA GLY A 66 -7.67 -19.83 9.52
C GLY A 66 -6.67 -18.70 9.70
N THR A 67 -5.95 -18.73 10.83
CA THR A 67 -5.05 -17.63 11.20
C THR A 67 -3.83 -17.52 10.28
N LYS A 68 -3.39 -18.61 9.66
CA LYS A 68 -2.20 -18.60 8.80
C LYS A 68 -2.42 -17.69 7.60
N GLU A 69 -3.50 -17.91 6.86
CA GLU A 69 -3.88 -17.10 5.68
C GLU A 69 -4.15 -15.65 6.08
N SER A 70 -4.92 -15.41 7.15
CA SER A 70 -5.23 -14.03 7.60
C SER A 70 -3.99 -13.21 8.03
N VAL A 71 -2.94 -13.86 8.57
CA VAL A 71 -1.66 -13.18 8.88
C VAL A 71 -0.90 -12.82 7.60
N ILE A 72 -0.96 -13.67 6.57
CA ILE A 72 -0.36 -13.38 5.26
C ILE A 72 -1.07 -12.19 4.62
N HIS A 73 -2.40 -12.12 4.68
CA HIS A 73 -3.15 -10.94 4.22
C HIS A 73 -2.74 -9.67 4.96
N ALA A 74 -2.57 -9.73 6.28
CA ALA A 74 -2.10 -8.59 7.07
C ALA A 74 -0.66 -8.17 6.70
N LEU A 75 0.21 -9.13 6.38
CA LEU A 75 1.55 -8.87 5.86
C LEU A 75 1.48 -8.17 4.50
N MET A 76 0.70 -8.70 3.54
CA MET A 76 0.51 -8.10 2.22
C MET A 76 -0.05 -6.67 2.30
N MET A 77 -1.01 -6.43 3.19
CA MET A 77 -1.53 -5.09 3.47
C MET A 77 -0.43 -4.16 3.99
N THR A 78 0.48 -4.65 4.83
CA THR A 78 1.61 -3.87 5.36
C THR A 78 2.64 -3.57 4.27
N GLU A 79 2.99 -4.58 3.46
CA GLU A 79 3.90 -4.46 2.32
C GLU A 79 3.40 -3.46 1.29
N ALA A 80 2.08 -3.36 1.09
CA ALA A 80 1.46 -2.37 0.21
C ALA A 80 1.27 -0.99 0.89
N GLY A 81 0.79 -0.98 2.13
CA GLY A 81 0.42 0.22 2.88
C GLY A 81 1.60 1.10 3.26
N VAL A 82 2.74 0.51 3.65
CA VAL A 82 3.96 1.27 4.01
C VAL A 82 4.46 2.12 2.81
N PRO A 83 4.67 1.55 1.60
CA PRO A 83 4.94 2.31 0.39
C PRO A 83 3.96 3.45 0.12
N VAL A 84 2.66 3.22 0.29
CA VAL A 84 1.66 4.28 0.06
C VAL A 84 1.77 5.39 1.09
N VAL A 85 1.93 5.08 2.37
CA VAL A 85 2.18 6.10 3.40
C VAL A 85 3.46 6.88 3.11
N MET A 86 4.53 6.21 2.67
CA MET A 86 5.76 6.87 2.22
C MET A 86 5.49 7.78 1.01
N GLY A 87 4.77 7.31 0.00
CA GLY A 87 4.44 8.10 -1.18
C GLY A 87 3.54 9.31 -0.89
N LEU A 88 2.68 9.24 0.13
CA LEU A 88 1.79 10.31 0.56
C LEU A 88 2.47 11.36 1.44
N LEU A 89 3.40 10.95 2.32
CA LEU A 89 3.97 11.83 3.34
C LEU A 89 5.41 12.25 3.04
N ALA A 90 6.21 11.36 2.46
CA ALA A 90 7.61 11.61 2.16
C ALA A 90 7.80 12.19 0.76
N ARG A 91 8.90 12.93 0.60
CA ARG A 91 9.43 13.31 -0.69
C ARG A 91 9.78 12.03 -1.45
N VAL A 92 9.26 11.88 -2.66
CA VAL A 92 9.65 10.78 -3.54
C VAL A 92 11.06 11.05 -4.04
N ASN A 93 12.01 10.26 -3.56
CA ASN A 93 13.44 10.28 -3.92
C ASN A 93 13.92 8.82 -4.12
N PRO A 94 15.20 8.57 -4.46
CA PRO A 94 15.73 7.22 -4.61
C PRO A 94 15.40 6.27 -3.45
N LEU A 95 15.54 6.72 -2.20
CA LEU A 95 15.15 5.91 -1.04
C LEU A 95 13.70 5.44 -1.12
N VAL A 96 12.77 6.36 -1.36
CA VAL A 96 11.33 6.03 -1.41
C VAL A 96 11.04 5.12 -2.60
N LEU A 97 11.55 5.42 -3.81
CA LEU A 97 11.31 4.58 -4.99
C LEU A 97 11.91 3.19 -4.84
N THR A 98 13.12 3.06 -4.28
CA THR A 98 13.72 1.76 -3.99
C THR A 98 12.93 1.00 -2.94
N ALA A 99 12.44 1.66 -1.89
CA ALA A 99 11.59 1.03 -0.88
C ALA A 99 10.25 0.56 -1.48
N MET A 100 9.60 1.38 -2.31
CA MET A 100 8.39 0.98 -3.05
C MET A 100 8.64 -0.21 -3.97
N GLY A 101 9.76 -0.20 -4.70
CA GLY A 101 10.17 -1.31 -5.57
C GLY A 101 10.44 -2.61 -4.82
N GLY A 102 11.23 -2.54 -3.75
CA GLY A 102 11.50 -3.70 -2.89
C GLY A 102 10.24 -4.25 -2.24
N ALA A 103 9.35 -3.38 -1.77
CA ALA A 103 8.07 -3.77 -1.22
C ALA A 103 7.14 -4.40 -2.27
N ALA A 104 7.12 -3.92 -3.52
CA ALA A 104 6.33 -4.53 -4.59
C ALA A 104 6.84 -5.93 -4.95
N VAL A 105 8.16 -6.16 -4.95
CA VAL A 105 8.75 -7.50 -5.14
C VAL A 105 8.41 -8.42 -3.97
N ALA A 106 8.55 -7.95 -2.73
CA ALA A 106 8.18 -8.71 -1.55
C ALA A 106 6.68 -9.07 -1.58
N HIS A 107 5.82 -8.10 -1.89
CA HIS A 107 4.39 -8.30 -2.02
C HIS A 107 4.03 -9.36 -3.07
N GLY A 108 4.69 -9.33 -4.25
CA GLY A 108 4.49 -10.36 -5.26
C GLY A 108 4.91 -11.76 -4.79
N ALA A 109 6.04 -11.87 -4.08
CA ALA A 109 6.45 -13.15 -3.49
C ALA A 109 5.47 -13.64 -2.42
N THR A 110 4.98 -12.73 -1.56
CA THR A 110 3.97 -13.03 -0.54
C THR A 110 2.64 -13.43 -1.17
N ALA A 111 2.22 -12.80 -2.28
CA ALA A 111 1.02 -13.17 -3.04
C ALA A 111 1.12 -14.58 -3.64
N VAL A 112 2.28 -14.95 -4.20
CA VAL A 112 2.52 -16.33 -4.68
C VAL A 112 2.43 -17.33 -3.53
N TYR A 113 3.01 -16.99 -2.37
CA TYR A 113 2.94 -17.84 -1.18
C TYR A 113 1.51 -17.97 -0.63
N ASP A 114 0.74 -16.89 -0.64
CA ASP A 114 -0.68 -16.86 -0.27
C ASP A 114 -1.49 -17.87 -1.11
N VAL A 115 -1.40 -17.77 -2.44
CA VAL A 115 -2.09 -18.68 -3.36
C VAL A 115 -1.66 -20.13 -3.14
N TRP A 116 -0.35 -20.38 -2.95
CA TRP A 116 0.17 -21.71 -2.68
C TRP A 116 -0.40 -22.30 -1.38
N LEU A 117 -0.47 -21.51 -0.31
CA LEU A 117 -1.05 -21.94 0.96
C LEU A 117 -2.55 -22.18 0.81
N ALA A 118 -3.28 -21.21 0.27
CA ALA A 118 -4.73 -21.23 0.22
C ALA A 118 -5.25 -22.39 -0.64
N THR A 119 -4.62 -22.66 -1.80
CA THR A 119 -4.98 -23.79 -2.67
C THR A 119 -4.67 -25.16 -2.07
N GLY A 120 -3.72 -25.25 -1.13
CA GLY A 120 -3.44 -26.47 -0.37
C GLY A 120 -4.46 -26.76 0.75
N GLU A 121 -5.16 -25.73 1.23
CA GLU A 121 -6.01 -25.80 2.43
C GLU A 121 -7.52 -25.69 2.11
N ARG A 122 -7.89 -25.07 0.98
CA ARG A 122 -9.29 -24.86 0.59
C ARG A 122 -9.47 -24.66 -0.92
N GLU A 123 -10.71 -24.80 -1.39
CA GLU A 123 -11.08 -24.41 -2.75
C GLU A 123 -11.06 -22.86 -2.89
N ILE A 124 -10.39 -22.36 -3.93
CA ILE A 124 -10.36 -20.94 -4.31
C ILE A 124 -11.26 -20.72 -5.51
N ARG A 125 -12.27 -19.86 -5.36
CA ARG A 125 -13.23 -19.59 -6.44
C ARG A 125 -12.60 -18.71 -7.52
N PRO A 126 -12.98 -18.86 -8.81
CA PRO A 126 -12.43 -18.02 -9.88
C PRO A 126 -12.56 -16.51 -9.65
N ILE A 127 -13.69 -16.07 -9.08
CA ILE A 127 -13.91 -14.67 -8.75
C ILE A 127 -12.98 -14.18 -7.62
N GLU A 128 -12.68 -15.05 -6.67
CA GLU A 128 -11.74 -14.74 -5.57
C GLU A 128 -10.33 -14.58 -6.13
N GLN A 129 -9.91 -15.49 -7.00
CA GLN A 129 -8.62 -15.40 -7.69
C GLN A 129 -8.51 -14.12 -8.52
N HIS A 130 -9.59 -13.71 -9.19
CA HIS A 130 -9.59 -12.47 -9.96
C HIS A 130 -9.45 -11.22 -9.08
N ILE A 131 -10.09 -11.21 -7.90
CA ILE A 131 -9.94 -10.16 -6.89
C ILE A 131 -8.48 -10.11 -6.40
N HIS A 132 -7.90 -11.26 -6.05
CA HIS A 132 -6.51 -11.35 -5.60
C HIS A 132 -5.53 -10.85 -6.67
N SER A 133 -5.65 -11.34 -7.92
CA SER A 133 -4.79 -10.89 -9.01
C SER A 133 -4.91 -9.38 -9.29
N PHE A 134 -6.10 -8.80 -9.08
CA PHE A 134 -6.27 -7.35 -9.17
C PHE A 134 -5.58 -6.62 -8.01
N LEU A 135 -5.69 -7.12 -6.77
CA LEU A 135 -4.99 -6.56 -5.62
C LEU A 135 -3.46 -6.65 -5.77
N GLU A 136 -2.97 -7.76 -6.30
CA GLU A 136 -1.54 -8.04 -6.54
C GLU A 136 -0.89 -7.03 -7.49
N VAL A 137 -1.58 -6.61 -8.56
CA VAL A 137 -1.01 -5.71 -9.57
C VAL A 137 -1.01 -4.23 -9.15
N LEU A 138 -1.80 -3.85 -8.14
CA LEU A 138 -1.94 -2.45 -7.74
C LEU A 138 -0.67 -1.85 -7.11
N PRO A 139 0.12 -2.53 -6.24
CA PRO A 139 1.43 -2.04 -5.82
C PRO A 139 2.37 -1.73 -6.99
N LEU A 140 2.42 -2.62 -7.99
CA LEU A 140 3.22 -2.41 -9.21
C LEU A 140 2.70 -1.23 -10.03
N THR A 141 1.38 -1.07 -10.12
CA THR A 141 0.73 0.06 -10.80
C THR A 141 1.08 1.38 -10.11
N ALA A 142 0.96 1.44 -8.79
CA ALA A 142 1.31 2.62 -8.00
C ALA A 142 2.80 2.97 -8.16
N LEU A 143 3.69 1.98 -8.12
CA LEU A 143 5.12 2.15 -8.37
C LEU A 143 5.38 2.70 -9.77
N ALA A 144 4.78 2.12 -10.81
CA ALA A 144 5.00 2.53 -12.19
C ALA A 144 4.60 3.98 -12.43
N PHE A 145 3.39 4.36 -12.01
CA PHE A 145 2.90 5.73 -12.18
C PHE A 145 3.67 6.75 -11.32
N THR A 146 4.09 6.36 -10.11
CA THR A 146 4.97 7.18 -9.27
C THR A 146 6.36 7.34 -9.89
N ALA A 147 6.92 6.28 -10.50
CA ALA A 147 8.19 6.32 -11.20
C ALA A 147 8.12 7.22 -12.45
N CYS A 148 7.03 7.17 -13.21
CA CYS A 148 6.78 8.10 -14.33
C CYS A 148 6.72 9.55 -13.84
N LEU A 149 6.04 9.82 -12.72
CA LEU A 149 5.95 11.15 -12.13
C LEU A 149 7.29 11.68 -11.61
N HIS A 150 8.20 10.77 -11.26
CA HIS A 150 9.50 11.07 -10.65
C HIS A 150 10.67 10.47 -11.43
N ALA A 151 10.63 10.56 -12.77
CA ALA A 151 11.62 9.94 -13.65
C ALA A 151 13.08 10.39 -13.36
N ASP A 152 13.28 11.62 -12.92
CA ASP A 152 14.60 12.10 -12.47
C ASP A 152 15.12 11.34 -11.25
N GLN A 153 14.23 10.99 -10.32
CA GLN A 153 14.57 10.23 -9.12
C GLN A 153 14.85 8.77 -9.46
N VAL A 154 14.16 8.21 -10.46
CA VAL A 154 14.49 6.89 -11.03
C VAL A 154 15.91 6.92 -11.62
N ARG A 155 16.22 7.91 -12.47
CA ARG A 155 17.58 8.10 -13.02
C ARG A 155 18.63 8.28 -11.92
N SER A 156 18.32 9.04 -10.88
CA SER A 156 19.22 9.26 -9.74
C SER A 156 19.49 7.94 -9.01
N ALA A 157 18.46 7.14 -8.74
CA ALA A 157 18.59 5.83 -8.11
C ALA A 157 19.48 4.88 -8.92
N LEU A 158 19.28 4.81 -10.24
CA LEU A 158 20.10 3.98 -11.14
C LEU A 158 21.57 4.44 -11.20
N ARG A 159 21.86 5.70 -10.90
CA ARG A 159 23.22 6.26 -10.79
C ARG A 159 23.79 6.20 -9.38
N GLY A 160 23.18 5.44 -8.47
CA GLY A 160 23.64 5.27 -7.08
C GLY A 160 23.19 6.38 -6.12
N GLY A 161 22.33 7.30 -6.55
CA GLY A 161 21.82 8.40 -5.75
C GLY A 161 22.90 9.42 -5.35
N PRO A 162 23.51 10.13 -6.32
CA PRO A 162 24.64 11.02 -6.07
C PRO A 162 24.26 12.31 -5.32
N ASN A 163 22.98 12.68 -5.29
CA ASN A 163 22.57 13.98 -4.76
C ASN A 163 22.39 13.96 -3.23
N PRO A 164 22.70 15.08 -2.55
CA PRO A 164 22.39 15.24 -1.14
C PRO A 164 20.88 15.08 -0.89
N GLY A 165 20.48 14.01 -0.22
CA GLY A 165 19.06 13.75 0.09
C GLY A 165 18.48 12.51 -0.56
N ASP A 166 19.16 11.91 -1.54
CA ASP A 166 18.65 10.75 -2.28
C ASP A 166 18.32 9.57 -1.38
N TRP A 167 19.18 9.32 -0.39
CA TRP A 167 19.06 8.22 0.57
C TRP A 167 18.56 8.67 1.95
N ARG A 168 17.70 9.70 2.00
CA ARG A 168 17.16 10.24 3.26
C ARG A 168 15.65 10.30 3.23
N LEU A 169 15.00 9.94 4.35
CA LEU A 169 13.56 10.11 4.47
C LEU A 169 13.23 11.57 4.83
N LEU A 170 12.80 12.32 3.82
CA LEU A 170 12.48 13.74 3.91
C LEU A 170 10.96 13.93 3.72
N PRO A 171 10.33 14.92 4.37
CA PRO A 171 8.92 15.21 4.13
C PRO A 171 8.68 15.74 2.71
N LYS A 172 7.44 15.61 2.21
CA LYS A 172 7.03 16.26 0.95
C LYS A 172 7.27 17.76 0.99
N GLU A 173 7.69 18.32 -0.14
CA GLU A 173 7.83 19.75 -0.33
C GLU A 173 6.48 20.45 -0.40
N ARG A 174 5.52 19.83 -1.10
CA ARG A 174 4.12 20.24 -1.18
C ARG A 174 3.25 19.09 -0.67
N PRO A 175 2.87 19.09 0.62
CA PRO A 175 2.04 18.03 1.18
C PRO A 175 0.61 18.08 0.62
N LEU A 176 -0.11 16.97 0.68
CA LEU A 176 -1.55 17.00 0.43
C LEU A 176 -2.28 17.77 1.55
N PRO A 177 -3.40 18.44 1.25
CA PRO A 177 -4.17 19.16 2.24
C PRO A 177 -4.54 18.30 3.45
N ALA A 178 -4.48 18.89 4.65
CA ALA A 178 -4.79 18.19 5.89
C ALA A 178 -6.15 17.45 5.89
N PRO A 179 -7.25 18.09 5.46
CA PRO A 179 -8.55 17.44 5.45
C PRO A 179 -8.60 16.28 4.45
N TYR A 180 -7.89 16.39 3.32
CA TYR A 180 -7.81 15.32 2.33
C TYR A 180 -7.11 14.09 2.91
N LEU A 181 -5.95 14.27 3.56
CA LEU A 181 -5.24 13.18 4.21
C LEU A 181 -6.06 12.54 5.33
N ALA A 182 -6.79 13.35 6.11
CA ALA A 182 -7.69 12.84 7.15
C ALA A 182 -8.85 12.03 6.57
N GLY A 183 -9.48 12.52 5.50
CA GLY A 183 -10.53 11.79 4.78
C GLY A 183 -10.03 10.46 4.20
N LEU A 184 -8.87 10.49 3.53
CA LEU A 184 -8.23 9.29 3.01
C LEU A 184 -7.88 8.29 4.12
N ALA A 185 -7.32 8.77 5.23
CA ALA A 185 -7.04 7.93 6.39
C ALA A 185 -8.32 7.31 6.95
N GLY A 186 -9.41 8.08 7.03
CA GLY A 186 -10.74 7.58 7.41
C GLY A 186 -11.19 6.43 6.50
N VAL A 187 -11.16 6.63 5.18
CA VAL A 187 -11.53 5.61 4.19
C VAL A 187 -10.66 4.35 4.31
N ILE A 188 -9.35 4.49 4.45
CA ILE A 188 -8.42 3.35 4.61
C ILE A 188 -8.71 2.60 5.92
N VAL A 189 -8.91 3.33 7.02
CA VAL A 189 -9.22 2.70 8.30
C VAL A 189 -10.53 1.92 8.23
N THR A 190 -11.59 2.53 7.69
CA THR A 190 -12.91 1.89 7.64
C THR A 190 -13.00 0.79 6.59
N GLY A 191 -12.36 0.98 5.43
CA GLY A 191 -12.49 0.11 4.27
C GLY A 191 -11.40 -0.95 4.14
N VAL A 192 -10.31 -0.85 4.90
CA VAL A 192 -9.19 -1.80 4.83
C VAL A 192 -8.83 -2.31 6.22
N VAL A 193 -8.40 -1.42 7.12
CA VAL A 193 -7.86 -1.83 8.43
C VAL A 193 -8.92 -2.55 9.28
N LEU A 194 -10.13 -2.01 9.39
CA LEU A 194 -11.20 -2.62 10.18
C LEU A 194 -11.65 -3.98 9.63
N PRO A 195 -11.93 -4.17 8.33
CA PRO A 195 -12.22 -5.47 7.75
C PRO A 195 -11.16 -6.54 8.05
N TYR A 196 -9.88 -6.27 7.76
CA TYR A 196 -8.82 -7.24 8.02
C TYR A 196 -8.61 -7.51 9.51
N ALA A 197 -8.71 -6.50 10.38
CA ALA A 197 -8.65 -6.71 11.83
C ALA A 197 -9.83 -7.58 12.32
N GLU A 198 -11.01 -7.42 11.73
CA GLU A 198 -12.19 -8.23 12.02
C GLU A 198 -12.00 -9.68 11.59
N GLU A 199 -11.44 -9.92 10.39
CA GLU A 199 -11.09 -11.26 9.90
C GLU A 199 -10.06 -11.94 10.80
N LEU A 200 -8.93 -11.28 11.09
CA LEU A 200 -7.87 -11.81 11.94
C LEU A 200 -8.43 -12.17 13.32
N ARG A 201 -9.29 -11.32 13.89
CA ARG A 201 -9.98 -11.59 15.16
C ARG A 201 -10.89 -12.81 15.06
N ARG A 202 -11.64 -12.99 13.96
CA ARG A 202 -12.48 -14.19 13.73
C ARG A 202 -11.60 -15.45 13.68
N CYS A 203 -10.50 -15.42 12.95
CA CYS A 203 -9.55 -16.53 12.85
C CYS A 203 -8.90 -16.89 14.19
N LEU A 204 -8.49 -15.90 14.98
CA LEU A 204 -7.92 -16.12 16.31
C LEU A 204 -8.92 -16.75 17.28
N ARG A 205 -10.19 -16.33 17.23
CA ARG A 205 -11.28 -16.92 18.02
C ARG A 205 -11.64 -18.33 17.54
N GLY A 206 -11.64 -18.58 16.23
CA GLY A 206 -11.85 -19.92 15.67
C GLY A 206 -10.81 -20.92 16.18
N ARG A 207 -9.53 -20.51 16.22
CA ARG A 207 -8.43 -21.34 16.73
C ARG A 207 -8.62 -21.80 18.18
N THR A 208 -9.18 -20.95 19.04
CA THR A 208 -9.45 -21.33 20.44
C THR A 208 -10.56 -22.35 20.61
N VAL A 209 -11.46 -22.50 19.63
CA VAL A 209 -12.55 -23.48 19.67
C VAL A 209 -12.11 -24.84 19.11
N SER A 210 -11.09 -24.86 18.25
CA SER A 210 -10.59 -26.06 17.58
C SER A 210 -9.32 -26.66 18.23
N ALA A 211 -8.83 -26.08 19.33
CA ALA A 211 -7.72 -26.65 20.10
C ALA A 211 -8.26 -27.75 21.03
N PRO A 212 -7.73 -28.99 20.97
CA PRO A 212 -8.10 -30.06 21.91
C PRO A 212 -7.66 -29.75 23.35
#